data_AF-A0A1F5K5Q9-F1
#
_entry.id   AF-A0A1F5K5Q9-F1
#
_cell.length_a   1.000
_cell.length_b   1.000
_cell.length_c   1.000
_cell.angle_alpha   90.00
_cell.angle_beta   90.00
_cell.angle_gamma   90.00
#
_symmetry.space_group_name_H-M   'P 1'
#
loop_
_entity.id
_entity.type
_entity.pdbx_description
1 polymer ?
#
loop_
_entity_poly.entity_id
_entity_poly.type
_entity_poly.pdbx_seq_one_letter_code
_entity_poly.pdbx_strand_id
1 'polypeptide(L)'
;MLKTYLYIPDELDKQIIKAAKSQKKSKAEVIRKALEKGFESMETQKPGGAEVLLKLAEIAKKYNVKGPRDLSVNHDYYLWGGKKKNPRIKP
;
A
#
# COMPACT_ATOMS: atom_id res chain seq x y z
N MET A 1 28.17 -1.72 5.94
CA MET A 1 27.30 -2.91 6.06
C MET A 1 27.48 -3.50 7.45
N LEU A 2 26.39 -3.93 8.09
CA LEU A 2 26.41 -4.62 9.38
C LEU A 2 26.41 -6.14 9.14
N LYS A 3 27.04 -6.92 10.04
CA LYS A 3 26.98 -8.39 10.01
C LYS A 3 25.82 -8.86 10.88
N THR A 4 24.95 -9.68 10.31
CA THR A 4 23.81 -10.28 11.00
C THR A 4 23.89 -11.80 10.84
N TYR A 5 23.70 -12.53 11.94
CA TYR A 5 23.65 -13.98 11.95
C TYR A 5 22.19 -14.41 12.07
N LEU A 6 21.76 -15.35 11.23
CA LEU A 6 20.41 -15.90 11.20
C LEU A 6 20.50 -17.40 10.98
N TYR A 7 19.67 -18.16 11.70
CA TYR A 7 19.47 -19.58 11.43
C TYR A 7 18.57 -19.77 10.21
N ILE A 8 19.03 -20.57 9.26
CA ILE A 8 18.32 -20.84 8.01
C ILE A 8 18.12 -22.36 7.92
N PRO A 9 16.89 -22.85 7.68
CA PRO A 9 16.65 -24.28 7.47
C PRO A 9 17.41 -24.83 6.25
N ASP A 10 17.80 -26.10 6.30
CA ASP A 10 18.59 -26.75 5.23
C ASP A 10 17.93 -26.66 3.85
N GLU A 11 16.60 -26.76 3.80
CA GLU A 11 15.83 -26.62 2.56
C GLU A 11 16.00 -25.22 1.94
N LEU A 12 16.02 -24.18 2.78
CA LEU A 12 16.18 -22.81 2.34
C LEU A 12 17.62 -22.52 1.89
N ASP A 13 18.65 -23.08 2.56
CA ASP A 13 20.03 -22.96 2.07
C ASP A 13 20.22 -23.63 0.69
N LYS A 14 19.60 -24.80 0.48
CA LYS A 14 19.60 -25.46 -0.84
C LYS A 14 19.00 -24.56 -1.93
N GLN A 15 17.90 -23.87 -1.63
CA GLN A 15 17.28 -22.91 -2.55
C GLN A 15 18.20 -21.71 -2.82
N ILE A 16 18.84 -21.15 -1.78
CA ILE A 16 19.80 -20.04 -1.90
C ILE A 16 20.99 -20.45 -2.76
N ILE A 17 21.57 -21.64 -2.56
CA ILE A 17 22.67 -22.16 -3.38
C ILE A 17 22.25 -22.27 -4.84
N LYS A 18 21.07 -22.84 -5.11
CA LYS A 18 20.55 -23.01 -6.48
C LYS A 18 20.36 -21.66 -7.16
N ALA A 19 19.77 -20.69 -6.46
CA ALA A 19 19.55 -19.34 -6.98
C ALA A 19 20.88 -18.60 -7.23
N ALA A 20 21.85 -18.70 -6.31
CA ALA A 20 23.17 -18.11 -6.46
C ALA A 20 23.90 -18.64 -7.70
N LYS A 21 23.88 -19.96 -7.93
CA LYS A 21 24.46 -20.60 -9.11
C LYS A 21 23.76 -20.14 -10.39
N SER A 22 22.43 -20.14 -10.42
CA SER A 22 21.65 -19.74 -11.60
C SER A 22 21.88 -18.29 -11.99
N GLN A 23 21.98 -17.39 -11.01
CA GLN A 23 22.16 -15.96 -11.24
C GLN A 23 23.63 -15.52 -11.35
N LYS A 24 24.59 -16.45 -11.16
CA LYS A 24 26.04 -16.16 -11.08
C LYS A 24 26.36 -15.06 -10.06
N LYS A 25 25.70 -15.09 -8.90
CA LYS A 25 25.82 -14.10 -7.81
C LYS A 25 26.23 -14.76 -6.51
N SER A 26 26.75 -13.97 -5.57
CA SER A 26 27.08 -14.46 -4.23
C SER A 26 25.81 -14.82 -3.44
N LYS A 27 25.90 -15.78 -2.51
CA LYS A 27 24.78 -16.10 -1.59
C LYS A 27 24.27 -14.84 -0.86
N ALA A 28 25.20 -14.00 -0.39
CA ALA A 28 24.87 -12.78 0.36
C ALA A 28 24.11 -11.76 -0.50
N GLU A 29 24.37 -11.67 -1.80
CA GLU A 29 23.64 -10.79 -2.71
C GLU A 29 22.23 -11.33 -3.01
N VAL A 30 22.11 -12.65 -3.21
CA VAL A 30 20.80 -13.30 -3.39
C VAL A 30 19.92 -13.12 -2.16
N ILE A 31 20.47 -13.34 -0.95
CA ILE A 31 19.74 -13.17 0.31
C ILE A 31 19.30 -11.71 0.47
N ARG A 32 20.21 -10.74 0.26
CA ARG A 32 19.84 -9.30 0.35
C ARG A 32 18.69 -8.95 -0.60
N LYS A 33 18.80 -9.33 -1.87
CA LYS A 33 17.77 -9.04 -2.86
C LYS A 33 16.43 -9.72 -2.55
N ALA A 34 16.48 -10.95 -2.02
CA ALA A 34 15.28 -11.66 -1.59
C ALA A 34 14.61 -10.96 -0.40
N LEU A 35 15.40 -10.48 0.58
CA LEU A 35 14.89 -9.73 1.72
C LEU A 35 14.32 -8.37 1.29
N GLU A 36 15.02 -7.60 0.45
CA GLU A 36 14.55 -6.32 -0.08
C GLU A 36 13.18 -6.47 -0.77
N LYS A 37 13.07 -7.44 -1.70
CA LYS A 37 11.79 -7.75 -2.35
C LYS A 37 10.74 -8.26 -1.38
N GLY A 38 11.14 -9.04 -0.38
CA GLY A 38 10.25 -9.49 0.68
C GLY A 38 9.64 -8.32 1.43
N PHE A 39 10.46 -7.35 1.85
CA PHE A 39 9.99 -6.15 2.52
C PHE A 39 9.12 -5.27 1.61
N GLU A 40 9.51 -5.05 0.35
CA GLU A 40 8.64 -4.37 -0.62
C GLU A 40 7.28 -5.04 -0.76
N SER A 41 7.24 -6.38 -0.79
CA SER A 41 5.99 -7.15 -0.85
C SER A 41 5.16 -7.06 0.43
N MET A 42 5.81 -6.86 1.59
CA MET A 42 5.15 -6.68 2.88
C MET A 42 4.64 -5.25 3.06
N GLU A 43 5.39 -4.25 2.63
CA GLU A 43 4.97 -2.84 2.61
C GLU A 43 3.86 -2.58 1.59
N THR A 44 3.78 -3.40 0.55
CA THR A 44 2.65 -3.40 -0.40
C THR A 44 1.45 -4.23 0.06
N GLN A 45 1.45 -4.79 1.28
CA GLN A 45 0.19 -5.13 1.93
C GLN A 45 -0.65 -3.86 1.95
N LYS A 46 -1.72 -3.88 1.15
CA LYS A 46 -2.54 -2.70 0.83
C LYS A 46 -2.70 -1.86 2.10
N PRO A 47 -2.34 -0.56 2.09
CA PRO A 47 -2.63 0.30 3.23
C PRO A 47 -4.07 0.02 3.65
N GLY A 48 -4.26 -0.35 4.92
CA GLY A 48 -5.59 -0.71 5.41
C GLY A 48 -6.57 0.40 5.04
N GLY A 49 -7.86 0.09 4.84
CA GLY A 49 -8.83 1.08 4.35
C GLY A 49 -8.77 2.42 5.10
N ALA A 50 -8.47 2.38 6.41
CA ALA A 50 -8.23 3.57 7.23
C ALA A 50 -7.03 4.44 6.78
N GLU A 51 -5.89 3.84 6.43
CA GLU A 51 -4.70 4.58 6.00
C GLU A 51 -4.91 5.23 4.61
N VAL A 52 -5.64 4.56 3.72
CA VAL A 52 -6.04 5.14 2.42
C VAL A 52 -6.96 6.34 2.61
N LEU A 53 -7.96 6.22 3.49
CA LEU A 53 -8.87 7.32 3.81
C LEU A 53 -8.13 8.50 4.44
N LEU A 54 -7.13 8.24 5.30
CA LEU A 54 -6.29 9.27 5.89
C LEU A 54 -5.50 10.03 4.81
N LYS A 55 -4.83 9.30 3.91
CA LYS A 55 -4.09 9.91 2.78
C LYS A 55 -5.00 10.74 1.88
N LEU A 56 -6.22 10.28 1.61
CA LEU A 56 -7.21 11.06 0.84
C LEU A 56 -7.64 12.34 1.57
N ALA A 57 -7.83 12.28 2.90
CA ALA A 57 -8.16 13.46 3.69
C ALA A 57 -7.01 14.48 3.72
N GLU A 58 -5.75 14.03 3.79
CA GLU A 58 -4.57 14.89 3.70
C GLU A 58 -4.46 15.59 2.35
N ILE A 59 -4.71 14.87 1.25
CA ILE A 59 -4.77 15.45 -0.09
C ILE A 59 -5.88 16.50 -0.17
N ALA A 60 -7.08 16.18 0.31
CA ALA A 60 -8.21 17.11 0.34
C ALA A 60 -7.86 18.39 1.13
N LYS A 61 -7.17 18.25 2.27
CA LYS A 61 -6.69 19.39 3.07
C LYS A 61 -5.65 20.22 2.31
N LYS A 62 -4.68 19.59 1.66
CA LYS A 62 -3.60 20.27 0.91
C LYS A 62 -4.14 21.12 -0.24
N TYR A 63 -5.12 20.60 -0.97
CA TYR A 63 -5.73 21.28 -2.11
C TYR A 63 -6.99 22.07 -1.75
N ASN A 64 -7.31 22.19 -0.46
CA ASN A 64 -8.52 22.85 0.05
C ASN A 64 -9.81 22.37 -0.66
N VAL A 65 -9.87 21.07 -0.95
CA VAL A 65 -11.03 20.43 -1.58
C VAL A 65 -12.17 20.46 -0.58
N LYS A 66 -13.26 21.13 -0.95
CA LYS A 66 -14.49 21.19 -0.16
C LYS A 66 -15.60 20.53 -0.94
N GLY A 67 -16.28 19.59 -0.29
CA GLY A 67 -17.53 19.04 -0.80
C GLY A 67 -18.71 19.97 -0.53
N PRO A 68 -19.82 19.77 -1.23
CA PRO A 68 -21.11 20.36 -0.87
C PRO A 68 -21.47 20.09 0.60
N ARG A 69 -22.01 21.08 1.30
CA ARG A 69 -22.47 20.99 2.70
C ARG A 69 -23.59 19.97 2.89
N ASP A 70 -24.33 19.68 1.83
CA ASP A 70 -25.42 18.71 1.79
C ASP A 70 -25.00 17.33 1.26
N LEU A 71 -23.69 17.08 1.08
CA LEU A 71 -23.17 15.84 0.48
C LEU A 71 -23.60 14.60 1.26
N SER A 72 -23.65 14.64 2.60
CA SER A 72 -24.10 13.49 3.40
C SER A 72 -25.57 13.12 3.13
N VAL A 73 -26.42 14.10 2.82
CA VAL A 73 -27.86 13.91 2.59
C VAL A 73 -28.17 13.61 1.12
N ASN A 74 -27.39 14.22 0.21
CA ASN A 74 -27.61 14.18 -1.24
C ASN A 74 -26.49 13.43 -1.99
N HIS A 75 -25.82 12.46 -1.35
CA HIS A 75 -24.69 11.73 -1.96
C HIS A 75 -25.09 11.03 -3.26
N ASP A 76 -26.28 10.42 -3.35
CA ASP A 76 -26.75 9.78 -4.58
C ASP A 76 -26.87 10.77 -5.75
N TYR A 77 -27.33 11.99 -5.46
CA TYR A 77 -27.41 13.07 -6.45
C TYR A 77 -26.03 13.41 -7.01
N TYR A 78 -25.02 13.51 -6.14
CA TYR A 78 -23.65 13.86 -6.53
C TYR A 78 -22.88 12.71 -7.19
N LEU A 79 -23.18 11.46 -6.82
CA LEU A 79 -22.48 10.28 -7.32
C LEU A 79 -23.06 9.74 -8.63
N TRP A 80 -24.39 9.76 -8.76
CA TRP A 80 -25.08 9.05 -9.85
C TRP A 80 -25.88 9.95 -10.79
N GLY A 81 -26.10 11.21 -10.41
CA GLY A 81 -26.95 12.14 -11.15
C GLY A 81 -28.44 11.79 -11.00
N GLY A 82 -29.20 12.69 -10.37
CA GLY A 82 -30.61 12.44 -10.07
C GLY A 82 -31.30 13.66 -9.48
N LYS A 83 -32.33 13.45 -8.66
CA LYS A 83 -32.95 14.52 -7.85
C LYS A 83 -32.34 14.53 -6.46
N LYS A 84 -32.12 15.72 -5.88
CA LYS A 84 -31.72 15.84 -4.48
C LYS A 84 -32.77 15.20 -3.57
N LYS A 85 -32.32 14.36 -2.64
CA LYS A 85 -33.17 13.76 -1.59
C LYS A 85 -33.78 14.84 -0.69
N ASN A 86 -32.99 15.85 -0.34
CA ASN A 86 -33.47 17.04 0.35
C ASN A 86 -32.96 18.31 -0.33
N PRO A 87 -33.77 18.99 -1.16
CA PRO A 87 -33.38 20.21 -1.86
C PRO A 87 -33.35 21.46 -0.97
N ARG A 88 -33.87 21.39 0.27
CA ARG A 88 -33.90 22.54 1.19
C ARG A 88 -32.53 22.85 1.80
N ILE A 89 -31.64 21.85 1.85
CA ILE A 89 -30.27 22.02 2.33
C ILE A 89 -29.44 22.53 1.16
N LYS A 90 -28.87 23.72 1.31
CA LYS A 90 -28.01 24.32 0.29
C LYS A 90 -26.65 23.60 0.26
N PRO A 91 -26.06 23.40 -0.92
CA PRO A 91 -24.71 22.87 -1.06
C PRO A 91 -23.64 23.80 -0.47
#